data_AF-A0A023FJS5-F1
#
_entry.id   AF-A0A023FJS5-F1
#
_cell.length_a   1.000
_cell.length_b   1.000
_cell.length_c   1.000
_cell.angle_alpha   90.00
_cell.angle_beta   90.00
_cell.angle_gamma   90.00
#
_symmetry.space_group_name_H-M   'P 1'
#
loop_
_entity.id
_entity.type
_entity.pdbx_description
1 polymer ?
#
loop_
_entity_poly.entity_id
_entity_poly.type
_entity_poly.pdbx_seq_one_letter_code
_entity_poly.pdbx_strand_id
1 'polypeptide(L)'
;MGSFTSAPKIANEDRADCDLELEPQHDVTREELLARCRRELQTLPPQLKRNFTGRYQEQPGPETVRVLQWNLLSQALAEQADGFACCPEAALDWSKRRWRILEEILSYQPDLVCLQEVDHYKFLSASLGSVGFDGTFFPKPDSPCCYVRGNNGPDGCAIFYDRSKFELVRCEKRVLEVFTCQSNQVTLMCVFRRKMDDAELCLVTTHLKARQGGLLSSLRNEQGKDLLDFVRNNRGQRPTIIAGDFNAEPSEPVYRTLLAQRDLPLESSYAVKPGSGVREQEPPYTTWKIRREGEVCHTIDYIFYTKNDF
;
A
#
# COMPACT_ATOMS: atom_id res chain seq x y z
N MET A 1 17.68 8.55 -12.91
CA MET A 1 17.93 7.42 -13.82
C MET A 1 16.60 6.96 -14.38
N GLY A 2 16.29 7.37 -15.61
CA GLY A 2 15.08 6.97 -16.34
C GLY A 2 15.12 5.50 -16.75
N SER A 3 13.99 5.02 -17.30
CA SER A 3 13.74 3.66 -17.77
C SER A 3 14.97 2.91 -18.29
N PHE A 4 15.19 1.68 -17.80
CA PHE A 4 16.16 0.76 -18.38
C PHE A 4 15.60 0.03 -19.62
N THR A 5 14.38 0.32 -20.07
CA THR A 5 13.77 -0.35 -21.23
C THR A 5 13.63 0.61 -22.40
N SER A 6 14.33 0.29 -23.50
CA SER A 6 14.15 0.96 -24.80
C SER A 6 12.85 0.55 -25.52
N ALA A 7 12.06 -0.35 -24.91
CA ALA A 7 10.78 -0.78 -25.43
C ALA A 7 9.78 0.39 -25.43
N PRO A 8 8.94 0.54 -26.48
CA PRO A 8 7.89 1.54 -26.48
C PRO A 8 6.80 1.17 -25.47
N LYS A 9 6.22 2.18 -24.79
CA LYS A 9 5.04 1.99 -23.94
C LYS A 9 3.87 1.51 -24.80
N ILE A 10 3.13 0.53 -24.30
CA ILE A 10 1.93 -0.02 -24.93
C ILE A 10 0.75 0.79 -24.42
N ALA A 11 0.21 1.66 -25.28
CA ALA A 11 -1.07 2.31 -25.02
C ALA A 11 -2.17 1.24 -25.04
N ASN A 12 -3.02 1.24 -24.02
CA ASN A 12 -4.18 0.34 -23.95
C ASN A 12 -5.41 1.11 -23.49
N GLU A 13 -6.58 0.65 -23.93
CA GLU A 13 -7.85 1.15 -23.41
C GLU A 13 -8.19 0.41 -22.11
N ASP A 14 -8.55 1.17 -21.08
CA ASP A 14 -9.03 0.62 -19.81
C ASP A 14 -10.43 0.04 -19.99
N ARG A 15 -10.48 -1.29 -20.13
CA ARG A 15 -11.71 -2.08 -20.29
C ARG A 15 -11.87 -3.14 -19.19
N ALA A 16 -11.01 -3.10 -18.17
CA ALA A 16 -10.86 -4.17 -17.19
C ALA A 16 -12.13 -4.40 -16.33
N ASP A 17 -12.95 -3.37 -16.20
CA ASP A 17 -14.17 -3.38 -15.38
C ASP A 17 -15.42 -2.97 -16.18
N CYS A 18 -15.37 -3.05 -17.52
CA CYS A 18 -16.54 -2.78 -18.37
C CYS A 18 -17.68 -3.78 -18.18
N ASP A 19 -17.40 -4.93 -17.57
CA ASP A 19 -18.39 -5.92 -17.17
C ASP A 19 -19.15 -5.54 -15.89
N LEU A 20 -18.73 -4.46 -15.21
CA LEU A 20 -19.37 -3.95 -14.02
C LEU A 20 -20.09 -2.64 -14.32
N GLU A 21 -21.35 -2.58 -13.90
CA GLU A 21 -22.01 -1.30 -13.67
C GLU A 21 -21.42 -0.72 -12.37
N LEU A 22 -20.39 0.12 -12.53
CA LEU A 22 -19.91 1.00 -11.48
C LEU A 22 -20.94 2.11 -11.32
N GLU A 23 -22.06 1.80 -10.67
CA GLU A 23 -23.12 2.79 -10.46
C GLU A 23 -22.58 4.01 -9.71
N PRO A 24 -22.97 5.23 -10.10
CA PRO A 24 -22.56 6.43 -9.42
C PRO A 24 -23.12 6.44 -8.00
N GLN A 25 -22.25 6.27 -7.01
CA GLN A 25 -22.46 6.61 -5.59
C GLN A 25 -23.87 6.32 -5.05
N HIS A 26 -24.41 5.12 -5.26
CA HIS A 26 -25.42 4.64 -4.33
C HIS A 26 -24.68 4.34 -3.01
N ASP A 27 -25.18 4.87 -1.89
CA ASP A 27 -24.70 4.57 -0.53
C ASP A 27 -25.02 3.12 -0.20
N VAL A 28 -24.29 2.19 -0.81
CA VAL A 28 -24.35 0.76 -0.51
C VAL A 28 -23.71 0.58 0.85
N THR A 29 -24.33 -0.23 1.70
CA THR A 29 -23.74 -0.54 3.00
C THR A 29 -22.48 -1.39 2.83
N ARG A 30 -21.55 -1.28 3.80
CA ARG A 30 -20.34 -2.12 3.83
C ARG A 30 -20.70 -3.61 3.79
N GLU A 31 -21.76 -3.99 4.50
CA GLU A 31 -22.28 -5.35 4.61
C GLU A 31 -22.79 -5.87 3.25
N GLU A 32 -23.50 -5.04 2.49
CA GLU A 32 -23.97 -5.38 1.14
C GLU A 32 -22.81 -5.58 0.15
N LEU A 33 -21.81 -4.68 0.20
CA LEU A 33 -20.62 -4.82 -0.66
C LEU A 33 -19.80 -6.06 -0.28
N LEU A 34 -19.63 -6.35 1.01
CA LEU A 34 -19.01 -7.60 1.48
C LEU A 34 -19.79 -8.84 1.03
N ALA A 35 -21.13 -8.80 1.10
CA ALA A 35 -21.98 -9.89 0.63
C ALA A 35 -21.82 -10.11 -0.88
N ARG A 36 -21.66 -9.04 -1.67
CA ARG A 36 -21.33 -9.13 -3.09
C ARG A 36 -19.96 -9.78 -3.31
N CYS A 37 -18.91 -9.33 -2.62
CA CYS A 37 -17.58 -9.94 -2.74
C CYS A 37 -17.63 -11.46 -2.48
N ARG A 38 -18.31 -11.89 -1.41
CA ARG A 38 -18.46 -13.31 -1.06
C ARG A 38 -19.19 -14.11 -2.14
N ARG A 39 -20.20 -13.52 -2.80
CA ARG A 39 -20.93 -14.15 -3.91
C ARG A 39 -20.03 -14.37 -5.13
N GLU A 40 -19.27 -13.34 -5.50
CA GLU A 40 -18.37 -13.39 -6.66
C GLU A 40 -17.18 -14.36 -6.45
N LEU A 41 -16.81 -14.57 -5.19
CA LEU A 41 -15.74 -15.44 -4.75
C LEU A 41 -16.21 -16.85 -4.34
N GLN A 42 -17.50 -17.18 -4.48
CA GLN A 42 -18.08 -18.44 -3.99
C GLN A 42 -17.39 -19.71 -4.51
N THR A 43 -16.73 -19.62 -5.67
CA THR A 43 -16.01 -20.73 -6.31
C THR A 43 -14.54 -20.85 -5.87
N LEU A 44 -14.05 -19.90 -5.07
CA LEU A 44 -12.67 -19.86 -4.58
C LEU A 44 -12.61 -20.20 -3.08
N PRO A 45 -11.44 -20.62 -2.57
CA PRO A 45 -11.25 -20.80 -1.14
C PRO A 45 -11.66 -19.55 -0.35
N PRO A 46 -12.15 -19.69 0.90
CA PRO A 46 -12.49 -18.54 1.72
C PRO A 46 -11.25 -17.69 2.01
N GLN A 47 -11.48 -16.43 2.37
CA GLN A 47 -10.43 -15.53 2.84
C GLN A 47 -9.64 -16.16 3.99
N LEU A 48 -8.32 -15.95 4.01
CA LEU A 48 -7.47 -16.34 5.12
C LEU A 48 -7.85 -15.57 6.38
N LYS A 49 -8.21 -16.28 7.45
CA LYS A 49 -8.55 -15.67 8.74
C LYS A 49 -7.28 -15.37 9.52
N ARG A 50 -7.07 -14.09 9.86
CA ARG A 50 -5.99 -13.62 10.73
C ARG A 50 -6.60 -12.99 11.98
N ASN A 51 -5.94 -13.18 13.12
CA ASN A 51 -6.37 -12.59 14.37
C ASN A 51 -5.58 -11.30 14.63
N PHE A 52 -6.26 -10.26 15.11
CA PHE A 52 -5.58 -9.12 15.69
C PHE A 52 -4.87 -9.54 16.98
N THR A 53 -3.68 -8.99 17.23
CA THR A 53 -2.90 -9.22 18.45
C THR A 53 -2.80 -7.95 19.28
N GLY A 54 -2.43 -8.07 20.56
CA GLY A 54 -2.23 -6.93 21.44
C GLY A 54 -3.49 -6.32 22.02
N ARG A 55 -3.50 -4.98 22.07
CA ARG A 55 -4.62 -4.18 22.60
C ARG A 55 -5.71 -3.98 21.55
N TYR A 56 -6.04 -5.05 20.81
CA TYR A 56 -7.15 -5.01 19.87
C TYR A 56 -8.45 -4.80 20.61
N GLN A 57 -9.29 -3.94 20.07
CA GLN A 57 -10.65 -3.71 20.52
C GLN A 57 -11.56 -3.97 19.32
N GLU A 58 -12.57 -4.82 19.50
CA GLU A 58 -13.55 -5.13 18.45
C GLU A 58 -14.35 -3.89 18.05
N GLN A 59 -14.70 -3.07 19.04
CA GLN A 59 -15.28 -1.75 18.87
C GLN A 59 -14.32 -0.73 19.48
N PRO A 60 -13.29 -0.30 18.73
CA PRO A 60 -12.36 0.68 19.24
C PRO A 60 -13.06 2.04 19.41
N GLY A 61 -12.59 2.86 20.35
CA GLY A 61 -13.11 4.21 20.54
C GLY A 61 -12.87 5.09 19.30
N PRO A 62 -13.63 6.20 19.16
CA PRO A 62 -13.53 7.09 17.99
C PRO A 62 -12.12 7.70 17.81
N GLU A 63 -11.32 7.77 18.88
CA GLU A 63 -9.93 8.23 18.89
C GLU A 63 -8.93 7.23 18.29
N THR A 64 -9.26 5.94 18.28
CA THR A 64 -8.36 4.91 17.75
C THR A 64 -8.27 5.03 16.24
N VAL A 65 -7.09 4.92 15.64
CA VAL A 65 -6.92 4.97 14.17
C VAL A 65 -6.46 3.61 13.67
N ARG A 66 -7.22 3.00 12.76
CA ARG A 66 -6.86 1.74 12.11
C ARG A 66 -6.24 2.01 10.74
N VAL A 67 -4.97 1.62 10.59
CA VAL A 67 -4.22 1.76 9.34
C VAL A 67 -4.02 0.39 8.70
N LEU A 68 -4.34 0.27 7.40
CA LEU A 68 -4.02 -0.90 6.59
C LEU A 68 -2.92 -0.53 5.58
N GLN A 69 -1.92 -1.39 5.47
CA GLN A 69 -0.82 -1.28 4.52
C GLN A 69 -0.78 -2.55 3.67
N TRP A 70 -0.79 -2.41 2.34
CA TRP A 70 -0.78 -3.57 1.47
C TRP A 70 -0.27 -3.29 0.05
N ASN A 71 0.78 -4.01 -0.36
CA ASN A 71 1.10 -4.16 -1.78
C ASN A 71 0.08 -5.12 -2.41
N LEU A 72 -0.71 -4.62 -3.36
CA LEU A 72 -1.81 -5.37 -3.95
C LEU A 72 -1.37 -6.41 -4.96
N LEU A 73 -0.13 -6.35 -5.46
CA LEU A 73 0.33 -7.02 -6.69
C LEU A 73 -0.47 -6.53 -7.92
N SER A 74 0.15 -5.74 -8.79
CA SER A 74 -0.50 -5.23 -10.01
C SER A 74 -0.97 -6.38 -10.91
N GLN A 75 -2.13 -6.22 -11.56
CA GLN A 75 -2.68 -7.25 -12.44
C GLN A 75 -1.77 -7.51 -13.64
N ALA A 76 -1.27 -6.43 -14.26
CA ALA A 76 -0.39 -6.54 -15.42
C ALA A 76 0.89 -7.34 -15.09
N LEU A 77 1.48 -7.16 -13.91
CA LEU A 77 2.68 -7.92 -13.53
C LEU A 77 2.35 -9.35 -13.10
N ALA A 78 1.20 -9.57 -12.47
CA ALA A 78 0.79 -10.90 -12.00
C ALA A 78 0.66 -11.93 -13.12
N GLU A 79 0.05 -11.55 -14.25
CA GLU A 79 -0.24 -12.47 -15.35
C GLU A 79 1.01 -12.81 -16.20
N GLN A 80 1.93 -11.87 -16.37
CA GLN A 80 2.97 -12.00 -17.41
C GLN A 80 4.40 -11.87 -16.89
N ALA A 81 4.63 -11.20 -15.75
CA ALA A 81 5.98 -10.86 -15.29
C ALA A 81 6.42 -11.66 -14.06
N ASP A 82 5.49 -12.06 -13.19
CA ASP A 82 5.84 -12.56 -11.87
C ASP A 82 6.02 -14.08 -11.76
N GLY A 83 5.49 -14.85 -12.70
CA GLY A 83 5.83 -16.27 -12.86
C GLY A 83 5.46 -17.15 -11.65
N PHE A 84 4.32 -16.88 -11.00
CA PHE A 84 3.85 -17.65 -9.84
C PHE A 84 3.61 -19.13 -10.20
N ALA A 85 4.53 -20.01 -9.79
CA ALA A 85 4.58 -21.39 -10.26
C ALA A 85 3.51 -22.30 -9.63
N CYS A 86 3.04 -21.93 -8.43
CA CYS A 86 2.07 -22.73 -7.66
C CYS A 86 0.68 -22.05 -7.56
N CYS A 87 0.47 -20.92 -8.23
CA CYS A 87 -0.82 -20.23 -8.22
C CYS A 87 -1.64 -20.65 -9.45
N PRO A 88 -2.88 -21.15 -9.29
CA PRO A 88 -3.76 -21.40 -10.42
C PRO A 88 -4.05 -20.12 -11.20
N GLU A 89 -4.07 -20.18 -12.53
CA GLU A 89 -4.33 -19.01 -13.39
C GLU A 89 -5.68 -18.34 -13.06
N ALA A 90 -6.71 -19.13 -12.77
CA ALA A 90 -8.03 -18.63 -12.37
C ALA A 90 -8.01 -17.80 -11.06
N ALA A 91 -7.01 -18.00 -10.19
CA ALA A 91 -6.82 -17.20 -8.98
C ALA A 91 -6.06 -15.89 -9.26
N LEU A 92 -5.35 -15.80 -10.38
CA LEU A 92 -4.67 -14.59 -10.84
C LEU A 92 -5.56 -13.68 -11.69
N ASP A 93 -6.68 -14.19 -12.20
CA ASP A 93 -7.64 -13.44 -13.02
C ASP A 93 -8.23 -12.21 -12.29
N TRP A 94 -8.23 -11.06 -12.98
CA TRP A 94 -8.70 -9.79 -12.40
C TRP A 94 -10.13 -9.87 -11.87
N SER A 95 -11.02 -10.58 -12.60
CA SER A 95 -12.43 -10.72 -12.23
C SER A 95 -12.60 -11.40 -10.86
N LYS A 96 -11.59 -12.14 -10.39
CA LYS A 96 -11.54 -12.74 -9.06
C LYS A 96 -10.74 -11.91 -8.07
N ARG A 97 -9.57 -11.43 -8.48
CA ARG A 97 -8.67 -10.67 -7.61
C ARG A 97 -9.31 -9.38 -7.10
N ARG A 98 -10.03 -8.65 -7.94
CA ARG A 98 -10.69 -7.40 -7.57
C ARG A 98 -11.65 -7.56 -6.39
N TRP A 99 -12.42 -8.66 -6.37
CA TRP A 99 -13.33 -8.97 -5.28
C TRP A 99 -12.60 -9.43 -4.02
N ARG A 100 -11.51 -10.20 -4.15
CA ARG A 100 -10.71 -10.60 -3.00
C ARG A 100 -10.04 -9.40 -2.33
N ILE A 101 -9.53 -8.46 -3.11
CA ILE A 101 -8.94 -7.21 -2.63
C ILE A 101 -9.97 -6.40 -1.84
N LEU A 102 -11.19 -6.22 -2.39
CA LEU A 102 -12.26 -5.54 -1.68
C LEU A 102 -12.69 -6.30 -0.41
N GLU A 103 -12.86 -7.62 -0.47
CA GLU A 103 -13.18 -8.43 0.70
C GLU A 103 -12.15 -8.24 1.83
N GLU A 104 -10.85 -8.22 1.49
CA GLU A 104 -9.77 -8.00 2.46
C GLU A 104 -9.89 -6.62 3.12
N ILE A 105 -9.93 -5.54 2.32
CA ILE A 105 -9.99 -4.17 2.84
C ILE A 105 -11.22 -3.97 3.72
N LEU A 106 -12.40 -4.39 3.26
CA LEU A 106 -13.66 -4.16 3.98
C LEU A 106 -13.76 -4.99 5.27
N SER A 107 -13.21 -6.20 5.28
CA SER A 107 -13.28 -7.09 6.46
C SER A 107 -12.46 -6.55 7.64
N TYR A 108 -11.34 -5.87 7.38
CA TYR A 108 -10.53 -5.26 8.44
C TYR A 108 -11.00 -3.87 8.87
N GLN A 109 -11.95 -3.27 8.17
CA GLN A 109 -12.56 -1.97 8.51
C GLN A 109 -11.52 -0.88 8.85
N PRO A 110 -10.51 -0.64 7.99
CA PRO A 110 -9.51 0.39 8.23
C PRO A 110 -10.12 1.79 8.14
N ASP A 111 -9.57 2.73 8.89
CA ASP A 111 -9.89 4.15 8.71
C ASP A 111 -9.01 4.79 7.63
N LEU A 112 -7.78 4.30 7.50
CA LEU A 112 -6.75 4.78 6.58
C LEU A 112 -6.11 3.58 5.86
N VAL A 113 -5.91 3.68 4.54
CA VAL A 113 -5.39 2.59 3.71
C VAL A 113 -4.24 3.09 2.86
N CYS A 114 -3.09 2.41 2.92
CA CYS A 114 -1.93 2.63 2.06
C CYS A 114 -1.77 1.44 1.13
N LEU A 115 -1.75 1.69 -0.18
CA LEU A 115 -1.69 0.65 -1.20
C LEU A 115 -0.54 0.89 -2.17
N GLN A 116 0.12 -0.18 -2.60
CA GLN A 116 1.14 -0.17 -3.65
C GLN A 116 0.75 -1.12 -4.79
N GLU A 117 1.38 -0.93 -5.94
CA GLU A 117 1.09 -1.66 -7.18
C GLU A 117 -0.37 -1.53 -7.64
N VAL A 118 -0.96 -0.36 -7.42
CA VAL A 118 -2.33 -0.09 -7.85
C VAL A 118 -2.34 0.27 -9.33
N ASP A 119 -2.76 -0.65 -10.19
CA ASP A 119 -3.00 -0.44 -11.63
C ASP A 119 -4.51 -0.39 -11.99
N HIS A 120 -5.40 -0.65 -11.02
CA HIS A 120 -6.86 -0.58 -11.16
C HIS A 120 -7.48 0.43 -10.19
N TYR A 121 -6.93 1.65 -10.13
CA TYR A 121 -7.39 2.68 -9.19
C TYR A 121 -8.85 3.09 -9.40
N LYS A 122 -9.34 3.14 -10.65
CA LYS A 122 -10.73 3.52 -10.94
C LYS A 122 -11.74 2.57 -10.27
N PHE A 123 -11.50 1.27 -10.37
CA PHE A 123 -12.31 0.25 -9.70
C PHE A 123 -12.31 0.42 -8.18
N LEU A 124 -11.12 0.58 -7.58
CA LEU A 124 -11.00 0.77 -6.13
C LEU A 124 -11.68 2.06 -5.67
N SER A 125 -11.49 3.16 -6.42
CA SER A 125 -12.09 4.46 -6.13
C SER A 125 -13.62 4.41 -6.20
N ALA A 126 -14.19 3.79 -7.24
CA ALA A 126 -15.64 3.62 -7.34
C ALA A 126 -16.17 2.71 -6.21
N SER A 127 -15.55 1.55 -6.00
CA SER A 127 -16.03 0.52 -5.07
C SER A 127 -15.91 0.98 -3.61
N LEU A 128 -14.74 1.45 -3.18
CA LEU A 128 -14.55 1.99 -1.83
C LEU A 128 -15.32 3.31 -1.65
N GLY A 129 -15.47 4.09 -2.73
CA GLY A 129 -16.32 5.28 -2.83
C GLY A 129 -17.76 5.04 -2.38
N SER A 130 -18.35 3.94 -2.85
CA SER A 130 -19.74 3.54 -2.55
C SER A 130 -20.00 3.22 -1.08
N VAL A 131 -18.94 2.93 -0.31
CA VAL A 131 -19.03 2.58 1.13
C VAL A 131 -18.34 3.63 2.02
N GLY A 132 -18.22 4.87 1.53
CA GLY A 132 -17.81 6.01 2.37
C GLY A 132 -16.32 6.38 2.33
N PHE A 133 -15.48 5.72 1.52
CA PHE A 133 -14.06 6.06 1.41
C PHE A 133 -13.79 7.03 0.27
N ASP A 134 -12.84 7.94 0.45
CA ASP A 134 -12.26 8.71 -0.65
C ASP A 134 -10.76 8.39 -0.74
N GLY A 135 -10.11 8.75 -1.85
CA GLY A 135 -8.70 8.41 -2.01
C GLY A 135 -7.95 9.27 -3.01
N THR A 136 -6.64 9.05 -3.06
CA THR A 136 -5.75 9.71 -4.01
C THR A 136 -4.72 8.72 -4.54
N PHE A 137 -4.40 8.85 -5.82
CA PHE A 137 -3.44 8.01 -6.53
C PHE A 137 -2.25 8.82 -7.06
N PHE A 138 -1.07 8.19 -7.09
CA PHE A 138 0.11 8.71 -7.77
C PHE A 138 0.86 7.58 -8.50
N PRO A 139 0.82 7.55 -9.85
CA PRO A 139 1.47 6.51 -10.65
C PRO A 139 3.00 6.69 -10.69
N LYS A 140 3.72 5.58 -10.88
CA LYS A 140 5.14 5.64 -11.24
C LYS A 140 5.29 6.31 -12.61
N PRO A 141 6.25 7.23 -12.81
CA PRO A 141 6.46 7.90 -14.10
C PRO A 141 6.69 6.92 -15.26
N ASP A 142 7.36 5.81 -14.96
CA ASP A 142 7.66 4.75 -15.90
C ASP A 142 7.34 3.38 -15.31
N SER A 143 6.07 3.14 -15.03
CA SER A 143 5.60 1.85 -14.52
C SER A 143 5.96 0.68 -15.47
N PRO A 144 6.45 -0.46 -14.94
CA PRO A 144 6.65 -1.66 -15.73
C PRO A 144 5.36 -2.22 -16.34
N CYS A 145 4.19 -1.90 -15.78
CA CYS A 145 2.89 -2.34 -16.31
C CYS A 145 2.66 -1.81 -17.73
N CYS A 146 3.14 -0.60 -18.05
CA CYS A 146 2.98 0.00 -19.38
C CYS A 146 3.69 -0.77 -20.51
N TYR A 147 4.48 -1.79 -20.20
CA TYR A 147 5.18 -2.64 -21.18
C TYR A 147 4.55 -4.04 -21.30
N VAL A 148 3.48 -4.31 -20.55
CA VAL A 148 2.74 -5.58 -20.58
C VAL A 148 1.58 -5.47 -21.56
N ARG A 149 1.37 -6.50 -22.40
CA ARG A 149 0.22 -6.54 -23.31
C ARG A 149 -1.06 -6.70 -22.48
N GLY A 150 -2.06 -5.86 -22.73
CA GLY A 150 -3.33 -5.90 -21.98
C GLY A 150 -3.29 -5.15 -20.65
N ASN A 151 -2.26 -4.34 -20.38
CA ASN A 151 -2.15 -3.56 -19.15
C ASN A 151 -3.29 -2.56 -18.95
N ASN A 152 -3.50 -2.12 -17.71
CA ASN A 152 -4.49 -1.10 -17.37
C ASN A 152 -3.87 0.28 -17.06
N GLY A 153 -2.78 0.61 -17.74
CA GLY A 153 -1.98 1.80 -17.45
C GLY A 153 -0.92 1.57 -16.37
N PRO A 154 -0.33 2.66 -15.84
CA PRO A 154 0.76 2.57 -14.88
C PRO A 154 0.28 2.18 -13.48
N ASP A 155 1.03 1.30 -12.81
CA ASP A 155 0.89 1.09 -11.36
C ASP A 155 1.43 2.29 -10.56
N GLY A 156 0.98 2.38 -9.30
CA GLY A 156 1.42 3.42 -8.39
C GLY A 156 1.10 3.16 -6.93
N CYS A 157 1.20 4.22 -6.14
CA CYS A 157 0.75 4.22 -4.75
C CYS A 157 -0.60 4.92 -4.62
N ALA A 158 -1.45 4.42 -3.73
CA ALA A 158 -2.72 5.04 -3.40
C ALA A 158 -2.90 5.17 -1.88
N ILE A 159 -3.59 6.22 -1.46
CA ILE A 159 -4.11 6.35 -0.09
C ILE A 159 -5.63 6.43 -0.18
N PHE A 160 -6.34 5.68 0.66
CA PHE A 160 -7.77 5.83 0.91
C PHE A 160 -8.03 6.18 2.38
N TYR A 161 -9.14 6.86 2.66
CA TYR A 161 -9.55 7.24 4.01
C TYR A 161 -11.07 7.21 4.17
N ASP A 162 -11.52 6.85 5.37
CA ASP A 162 -12.93 6.87 5.75
C ASP A 162 -13.40 8.33 5.93
N ARG A 163 -14.31 8.79 5.05
CA ARG A 163 -14.86 10.15 5.09
C ARG A 163 -15.67 10.42 6.34
N SER A 164 -16.16 9.40 7.05
CA SER A 164 -16.91 9.59 8.29
C SER A 164 -16.02 10.09 9.43
N LYS A 165 -14.72 9.73 9.40
CA LYS A 165 -13.77 10.00 10.48
C LYS A 165 -12.75 11.08 10.15
N PHE A 166 -12.36 11.18 8.88
CA PHE A 166 -11.29 12.07 8.45
C PHE A 166 -11.71 13.02 7.32
N GLU A 167 -11.06 14.17 7.29
CA GLU A 167 -11.04 15.13 6.19
C GLU A 167 -9.62 15.22 5.64
N LEU A 168 -9.47 15.15 4.31
CA LEU A 168 -8.18 15.38 3.65
C LEU A 168 -7.89 16.88 3.63
N VAL A 169 -6.84 17.30 4.35
CA VAL A 169 -6.40 18.70 4.44
C VAL A 169 -5.43 19.04 3.32
N ARG A 170 -4.47 18.14 3.07
CA ARG A 170 -3.41 18.36 2.10
C ARG A 170 -2.91 17.04 1.53
N CYS A 171 -2.54 17.04 0.27
CA CYS A 171 -1.91 15.92 -0.40
C CYS A 171 -0.63 16.39 -1.12
N GLU A 172 0.49 15.77 -0.81
CA GLU A 172 1.81 16.03 -1.40
C GLU A 172 2.30 14.78 -2.12
N LYS A 173 2.92 14.95 -3.28
CA LYS A 173 3.39 13.86 -4.15
C LYS A 173 4.83 14.10 -4.55
N ARG A 174 5.66 13.05 -4.54
CA ARG A 174 7.05 13.16 -4.96
C ARG A 174 7.54 11.91 -5.68
N VAL A 175 8.19 12.11 -6.82
CA VAL A 175 9.06 11.07 -7.41
C VAL A 175 10.36 11.10 -6.62
N LEU A 176 10.70 10.00 -5.96
CA LEU A 176 11.87 9.92 -5.09
C LEU A 176 13.15 10.13 -5.89
N GLU A 177 14.08 10.88 -5.32
CA GLU A 177 15.38 11.16 -5.91
C GLU A 177 16.47 10.26 -5.33
N VAL A 178 17.47 9.99 -6.15
CA VAL A 178 18.71 9.29 -5.76
C VAL A 178 19.85 10.12 -6.32
N PHE A 179 20.73 10.61 -5.45
CA PHE A 179 21.83 11.52 -5.82
C PHE A 179 21.35 12.69 -6.69
N THR A 180 20.29 13.39 -6.26
CA THR A 180 19.67 14.56 -6.95
C THR A 180 19.05 14.26 -8.32
N CYS A 181 18.91 12.99 -8.68
CA CYS A 181 18.27 12.56 -9.92
C CYS A 181 16.97 11.83 -9.62
N GLN A 182 15.89 12.18 -10.34
CA GLN A 182 14.63 11.45 -10.24
C GLN A 182 14.86 9.95 -10.52
N SER A 183 14.34 9.13 -9.61
CA SER A 183 14.21 7.68 -9.79
C SER A 183 12.90 7.37 -10.53
N ASN A 184 12.38 6.15 -10.37
CA ASN A 184 11.07 5.75 -10.87
C ASN A 184 10.09 5.40 -9.72
N GLN A 185 10.53 5.57 -8.46
CA GLN A 185 9.73 5.27 -7.30
C GLN A 185 9.06 6.53 -6.79
N VAL A 186 7.91 6.38 -6.17
CA VAL A 186 7.05 7.49 -5.79
C VAL A 186 6.66 7.39 -4.33
N THR A 187 6.39 8.54 -3.72
CA THR A 187 5.76 8.64 -2.41
C THR A 187 4.58 9.61 -2.47
N LEU A 188 3.59 9.33 -1.64
CA LEU A 188 2.36 10.09 -1.48
C LEU A 188 2.21 10.37 0.02
N MET A 189 2.05 11.63 0.41
CA MET A 189 1.75 12.02 1.79
C MET A 189 0.43 12.78 1.84
N CYS A 190 -0.46 12.34 2.72
CA CYS A 190 -1.69 13.05 3.03
C CYS A 190 -1.67 13.55 4.48
N VAL A 191 -2.15 14.78 4.69
CA VAL A 191 -2.48 15.31 6.01
C VAL A 191 -3.99 15.12 6.19
N PHE A 192 -4.37 14.40 7.23
CA PHE A 192 -5.76 14.17 7.59
C PHE A 192 -6.11 14.90 8.88
N ARG A 193 -7.26 15.55 8.91
CA ARG A 193 -7.88 16.08 10.12
C ARG A 193 -8.95 15.13 10.60
N ARG A 194 -8.86 14.69 11.85
CA ARG A 194 -9.87 13.85 12.48
C ARG A 194 -11.06 14.72 12.88
N LYS A 195 -12.26 14.34 12.45
CA LYS A 195 -13.47 15.17 12.60
C LYS A 195 -13.96 15.32 14.03
N MET A 196 -13.61 14.39 14.92
CA MET A 196 -14.10 14.42 16.30
C MET A 196 -13.46 15.51 17.17
N ASP A 197 -12.23 15.90 16.87
CA ASP A 197 -11.40 16.76 17.74
C ASP A 197 -10.39 17.63 16.98
N ASP A 198 -10.51 17.71 15.65
CA ASP A 198 -9.63 18.46 14.75
C ASP A 198 -8.13 18.09 14.82
N ALA A 199 -7.79 16.97 15.45
CA ALA A 199 -6.41 16.48 15.50
C ALA A 199 -5.92 16.12 14.10
N GLU A 200 -4.75 16.61 13.71
CA GLU A 200 -4.16 16.32 12.41
C GLU A 200 -3.06 15.26 12.51
N LEU A 201 -3.00 14.34 11.53
CA LEU A 201 -1.92 13.38 11.36
C LEU A 201 -1.44 13.33 9.90
N CYS A 202 -0.20 12.91 9.69
CA CYS A 202 0.37 12.64 8.39
C CYS A 202 0.39 11.13 8.11
N LEU A 203 -0.18 10.73 6.98
CA LEU A 203 -0.06 9.38 6.45
C LEU A 203 0.79 9.42 5.17
N VAL A 204 1.86 8.64 5.14
CA VAL A 204 2.78 8.56 4.02
C VAL A 204 2.76 7.15 3.48
N THR A 205 2.72 7.01 2.16
CA THR A 205 2.97 5.74 1.50
C THR A 205 4.06 5.81 0.44
N THR A 206 4.74 4.69 0.23
CA THR A 206 5.82 4.56 -0.74
C THR A 206 5.95 3.12 -1.24
N HIS A 207 6.58 2.96 -2.40
CA HIS A 207 7.02 1.68 -2.93
C HIS A 207 8.46 1.87 -3.44
N LEU A 208 9.44 1.35 -2.70
CA LEU A 208 10.87 1.52 -3.04
C LEU A 208 11.34 0.55 -4.13
N LYS A 209 12.59 0.70 -4.57
CA LYS A 209 13.14 -0.06 -5.70
C LYS A 209 13.22 -1.57 -5.37
N ALA A 210 12.47 -2.35 -6.15
CA ALA A 210 12.49 -3.81 -6.13
C ALA A 210 13.80 -4.44 -6.66
N ARG A 211 13.90 -5.76 -6.45
CA ARG A 211 15.03 -6.67 -6.76
C ARG A 211 16.21 -6.60 -5.79
N GLN A 212 16.96 -7.70 -5.71
CA GLN A 212 18.10 -7.86 -4.79
C GLN A 212 19.45 -7.53 -5.45
N GLY A 213 20.39 -7.02 -4.64
CA GLY A 213 21.76 -6.70 -5.04
C GLY A 213 22.35 -5.52 -4.26
N GLY A 214 23.67 -5.53 -4.00
CA GLY A 214 24.32 -4.52 -3.15
C GLY A 214 24.16 -3.07 -3.63
N LEU A 215 24.18 -2.85 -4.96
CA LEU A 215 23.89 -1.54 -5.56
C LEU A 215 22.43 -1.11 -5.35
N LEU A 216 21.48 -2.06 -5.36
CA LEU A 216 20.06 -1.78 -5.16
C LEU A 216 19.76 -1.46 -3.68
N SER A 217 20.45 -2.11 -2.75
CA SER A 217 20.34 -1.78 -1.32
C SER A 217 20.80 -0.35 -1.02
N SER A 218 21.91 0.08 -1.64
CA SER A 218 22.38 1.47 -1.54
C SER A 218 21.39 2.46 -2.17
N LEU A 219 20.80 2.10 -3.32
CA LEU A 219 19.80 2.91 -3.99
C LEU A 219 18.53 3.05 -3.13
N ARG A 220 18.01 1.98 -2.53
CA ARG A 220 16.88 2.03 -1.60
C ARG A 220 17.18 2.91 -0.40
N ASN A 221 18.42 2.88 0.11
CA ASN A 221 18.83 3.74 1.22
C ASN A 221 18.80 5.23 0.83
N GLU A 222 19.26 5.60 -0.36
CA GLU A 222 19.13 6.99 -0.84
C GLU A 222 17.66 7.39 -1.06
N GLN A 223 16.83 6.49 -1.60
CA GLN A 223 15.38 6.72 -1.70
C GLN A 223 14.75 6.93 -0.32
N GLY A 224 15.17 6.18 0.70
CA GLY A 224 14.71 6.33 2.07
C GLY A 224 15.13 7.66 2.70
N LYS A 225 16.32 8.17 2.38
CA LYS A 225 16.74 9.52 2.82
C LYS A 225 15.88 10.60 2.19
N ASP A 226 15.68 10.55 0.87
CA ASP A 226 14.82 11.53 0.17
C ASP A 226 13.37 11.46 0.66
N LEU A 227 12.86 10.26 0.97
CA LEU A 227 11.55 10.07 1.61
C LEU A 227 11.50 10.79 2.97
N LEU A 228 12.50 10.62 3.83
CA LEU A 228 12.53 11.26 5.14
C LEU A 228 12.60 12.79 5.03
N ASP A 229 13.41 13.31 4.09
CA ASP A 229 13.51 14.75 3.85
C ASP A 229 12.19 15.33 3.30
N PHE A 230 11.53 14.60 2.39
CA PHE A 230 10.19 14.94 1.93
C PHE A 230 9.18 14.97 3.08
N VAL A 231 9.19 13.97 3.96
CA VAL A 231 8.30 13.91 5.12
C VAL A 231 8.57 15.09 6.07
N ARG A 232 9.83 15.37 6.40
CA ARG A 232 10.21 16.52 7.27
C ARG A 232 9.69 17.84 6.75
N ASN A 233 9.90 18.10 5.46
CA ASN A 233 9.53 19.36 4.83
C ASN A 233 8.01 19.57 4.79
N ASN A 234 7.22 18.50 4.91
CA ASN A 234 5.77 18.57 4.74
C ASN A 234 4.96 18.17 5.99
N ARG A 235 5.50 17.45 6.97
CA ARG A 235 4.71 17.05 8.15
C ARG A 235 4.43 18.20 9.12
N GLY A 236 5.33 19.18 9.18
CA GLY A 236 5.35 20.15 10.28
C GLY A 236 5.65 19.45 11.61
N GLN A 237 4.74 19.52 12.57
CA GLN A 237 4.87 18.86 13.88
C GLN A 237 3.88 17.69 14.08
N ARG A 238 3.18 17.27 13.03
CA ARG A 238 2.04 16.34 13.14
C ARG A 238 2.48 14.90 13.40
N PRO A 239 1.77 14.12 14.23
CA PRO A 239 1.90 12.67 14.30
C PRO A 239 2.03 12.06 12.90
N THR A 240 2.98 11.16 12.67
CA THR A 240 3.30 10.66 11.32
C THR A 240 3.35 9.14 11.28
N ILE A 241 2.69 8.57 10.28
CA ILE A 241 2.71 7.15 9.93
C ILE A 241 3.29 7.02 8.52
N ILE A 242 4.29 6.16 8.34
CA ILE A 242 4.92 5.84 7.06
C ILE A 242 4.72 4.35 6.78
N ALA A 243 3.91 4.04 5.78
CA ALA A 243 3.52 2.68 5.42
C ALA A 243 3.88 2.35 3.97
N GLY A 244 4.55 1.24 3.72
CA GLY A 244 4.95 0.93 2.34
C GLY A 244 5.60 -0.42 2.17
N ASP A 245 5.77 -0.78 0.90
CA ASP A 245 6.67 -1.86 0.47
C ASP A 245 8.05 -1.24 0.22
N PHE A 246 8.98 -1.51 1.13
CA PHE A 246 10.33 -0.99 1.09
C PHE A 246 11.26 -1.85 0.23
N ASN A 247 10.82 -3.02 -0.24
CA ASN A 247 11.63 -3.99 -0.96
C ASN A 247 12.99 -4.28 -0.29
N ALA A 248 13.04 -4.14 1.03
CA ALA A 248 14.26 -4.21 1.82
C ALA A 248 13.98 -4.98 3.10
N GLU A 249 14.85 -5.95 3.39
CA GLU A 249 14.82 -6.67 4.67
C GLU A 249 15.25 -5.77 5.84
N PRO A 250 14.93 -6.12 7.09
CA PRO A 250 15.35 -5.35 8.27
C PRO A 250 16.88 -5.20 8.42
N SER A 251 17.64 -6.05 7.74
CA SER A 251 19.11 -6.01 7.70
C SER A 251 19.67 -4.95 6.76
N GLU A 252 18.87 -4.40 5.85
CA GLU A 252 19.33 -3.41 4.88
C GLU A 252 19.48 -2.00 5.48
N PRO A 253 20.36 -1.15 4.92
CA PRO A 253 20.65 0.17 5.48
C PRO A 253 19.42 1.08 5.57
N VAL A 254 18.49 0.97 4.62
CA VAL A 254 17.28 1.82 4.60
C VAL A 254 16.44 1.64 5.86
N TYR A 255 16.29 0.42 6.38
CA TYR A 255 15.53 0.13 7.59
C TYR A 255 16.14 0.84 8.80
N ARG A 256 17.47 0.72 8.99
CA ARG A 256 18.20 1.45 10.04
C ARG A 256 18.10 2.96 9.85
N THR A 257 18.19 3.44 8.60
CA THR A 257 18.04 4.86 8.28
C THR A 257 16.68 5.36 8.77
N LEU A 258 15.56 4.69 8.50
CA LEU A 258 14.26 5.14 9.00
C LEU A 258 14.20 5.21 10.54
N LEU A 259 14.75 4.21 11.24
CA LEU A 259 14.68 4.16 12.71
C LEU A 259 15.67 5.07 13.44
N ALA A 260 16.71 5.56 12.78
CA ALA A 260 17.78 6.34 13.41
C ALA A 260 17.47 7.85 13.54
N GLN A 261 16.27 8.28 13.14
CA GLN A 261 15.91 9.70 13.08
C GLN A 261 15.57 10.25 14.47
N ARG A 262 16.25 11.34 14.86
CA ARG A 262 16.07 11.98 16.18
C ARG A 262 14.88 12.93 16.21
N ASP A 263 14.68 13.65 15.12
CA ASP A 263 13.62 14.65 14.91
C ASP A 263 12.31 14.02 14.41
N LEU A 264 12.37 12.75 13.98
CA LEU A 264 11.23 11.93 13.60
C LEU A 264 11.40 10.54 14.22
N PRO A 265 11.16 10.37 15.54
CA PRO A 265 11.45 9.13 16.25
C PRO A 265 10.49 8.00 15.83
N LEU A 266 10.86 7.30 14.75
CA LEU A 266 10.06 6.22 14.16
C LEU A 266 10.29 4.88 14.88
N GLU A 267 9.21 4.12 15.02
CA GLU A 267 9.20 2.72 15.43
C GLU A 267 8.36 1.90 14.45
N SER A 268 8.75 0.65 14.18
CA SER A 268 7.96 -0.27 13.35
C SER A 268 6.87 -0.92 14.19
N SER A 269 5.61 -0.82 13.75
CA SER A 269 4.47 -1.38 14.49
C SER A 269 4.50 -2.91 14.55
N TYR A 270 5.15 -3.58 13.59
CA TYR A 270 5.27 -5.04 13.56
C TYR A 270 6.43 -5.58 14.42
N ALA A 271 7.35 -4.71 14.86
CA ALA A 271 8.48 -5.04 15.73
C ALA A 271 8.28 -4.61 17.20
N VAL A 272 7.02 -4.47 17.65
CA VAL A 272 6.70 -4.11 19.04
C VAL A 272 5.84 -5.19 19.66
N LYS A 273 6.25 -5.69 20.83
CA LYS A 273 5.46 -6.64 21.61
C LYS A 273 4.10 -6.01 21.94
N PRO A 274 3.00 -6.62 21.49
CA PRO A 274 1.71 -6.02 21.67
C PRO A 274 1.35 -5.86 23.16
N GLY A 275 1.08 -4.63 23.59
CA GLY A 275 0.65 -4.30 24.94
C GLY A 275 1.75 -4.05 25.99
N SER A 276 3.02 -4.37 25.70
CA SER A 276 4.14 -4.14 26.64
C SER A 276 5.15 -3.06 26.19
N GLY A 277 5.07 -2.59 24.94
CA GLY A 277 5.99 -1.57 24.41
C GLY A 277 7.45 -2.01 24.33
N VAL A 278 7.71 -3.32 24.47
CA VAL A 278 9.04 -3.92 24.38
C VAL A 278 9.33 -4.19 22.91
N ARG A 279 10.48 -3.74 22.40
CA ARG A 279 10.90 -4.07 21.04
C ARG A 279 11.05 -5.58 20.87
N GLU A 280 10.37 -6.12 19.87
CA GLU A 280 10.56 -7.46 19.36
C GLU A 280 11.31 -7.41 18.03
N GLN A 281 11.51 -8.57 17.43
CA GLN A 281 12.02 -8.68 16.07
C GLN A 281 10.87 -8.43 15.10
N GLU A 282 11.21 -7.94 13.91
CA GLU A 282 10.27 -7.91 12.79
C GLU A 282 9.71 -9.32 12.49
N PRO A 283 8.52 -9.44 11.89
CA PRO A 283 7.93 -10.73 11.59
C PRO A 283 8.83 -11.51 10.63
N PRO A 284 8.72 -12.85 10.59
CA PRO A 284 9.55 -13.67 9.72
C PRO A 284 9.28 -13.42 8.23
N TYR A 285 8.08 -12.95 7.88
CA TYR A 285 7.72 -12.55 6.52
C TYR A 285 6.55 -11.57 6.50
N THR A 286 6.47 -10.78 5.44
CA THR A 286 5.29 -10.03 5.02
C THR A 286 4.86 -10.40 3.60
N THR A 287 5.75 -11.03 2.83
CA THR A 287 5.47 -11.63 1.52
C THR A 287 6.07 -13.03 1.43
N TRP A 288 5.32 -13.96 0.85
CA TRP A 288 5.79 -15.33 0.58
C TRP A 288 5.17 -15.85 -0.71
N LYS A 289 6.02 -16.24 -1.66
CA LYS A 289 5.64 -16.69 -3.01
C LYS A 289 6.62 -17.70 -3.58
N ILE A 290 6.14 -18.57 -4.45
CA ILE A 290 6.96 -19.51 -5.23
C ILE A 290 6.91 -19.07 -6.69
N ARG A 291 8.07 -18.71 -7.24
CA ARG A 291 8.25 -18.36 -8.66
C ARG A 291 8.98 -19.49 -9.38
N ARG A 292 9.08 -19.38 -10.70
CA ARG A 292 9.86 -20.34 -11.52
C ARG A 292 11.33 -20.41 -11.08
N GLU A 293 11.88 -19.28 -10.60
CA GLU A 293 13.26 -19.15 -10.17
C GLU A 293 13.50 -19.67 -8.74
N GLY A 294 12.44 -19.89 -7.95
CA GLY A 294 12.54 -20.39 -6.59
C GLY A 294 11.50 -19.82 -5.63
N GLU A 295 11.58 -20.29 -4.39
CA GLU A 295 10.79 -19.81 -3.27
C GLU A 295 11.38 -18.51 -2.71
N VAL A 296 10.51 -17.55 -2.44
CA VAL A 296 10.85 -16.19 -2.02
C VAL A 296 9.99 -15.86 -0.81
N CYS A 297 10.63 -15.64 0.34
CA CYS A 297 9.99 -15.36 1.62
C CYS A 297 10.76 -14.24 2.32
N HIS A 298 10.13 -13.07 2.49
CA HIS A 298 10.80 -11.84 2.91
C HIS A 298 9.92 -10.98 3.81
N THR A 299 10.55 -10.14 4.63
CA THR A 299 9.89 -9.04 5.34
C THR A 299 10.29 -7.72 4.70
N ILE A 300 9.36 -7.14 3.94
CA ILE A 300 9.59 -5.91 3.15
C ILE A 300 8.49 -4.86 3.32
N ASP A 301 7.40 -5.21 3.98
CA ASP A 301 6.27 -4.32 4.23
C ASP A 301 6.33 -3.82 5.67
N TYR A 302 6.22 -2.51 5.84
CA TYR A 302 6.35 -1.88 7.15
C TYR A 302 5.28 -0.83 7.37
N ILE A 303 4.91 -0.64 8.64
CA ILE A 303 4.17 0.52 9.12
C ILE A 303 5.03 1.14 10.22
N PHE A 304 5.72 2.22 9.90
CA PHE A 304 6.46 3.03 10.85
C PHE A 304 5.56 4.13 11.42
N TYR A 305 5.71 4.45 12.69
CA TYR A 305 4.96 5.53 13.33
C TYR A 305 5.84 6.33 14.29
N THR A 306 5.50 7.59 14.51
CA THR A 306 6.19 8.42 15.51
C THR A 306 5.80 8.00 16.92
N LYS A 307 6.70 7.30 17.62
CA LYS A 307 6.43 6.60 18.88
C LYS A 307 5.82 7.48 19.98
N ASN A 308 6.23 8.75 20.05
CA ASN A 308 5.82 9.65 21.13
C ASN A 308 4.47 10.31 20.87
N ASP A 309 3.91 10.13 19.67
CA ASP A 309 2.68 10.78 19.23
C ASP A 309 1.45 9.85 19.27
N PHE A 310 1.65 8.53 19.39
CA PHE A 310 0.61 7.49 19.34
C PHE A 310 0.66 6.53 20.52
#